data_AF-A0A820KPI6-F1
#
_entry.id   AF-A0A820KPI6-F1
#
_cell.length_a   1.000
_cell.length_b   1.000
_cell.length_c   1.000
_cell.angle_alpha   90.00
_cell.angle_beta   90.00
_cell.angle_gamma   90.00
#
_symmetry.space_group_name_H-M   'P 1'
#
loop_
_entity.id
_entity.type
_entity.pdbx_description
1 polymer ?
#
loop_
_entity_poly.entity_id
_entity_poly.type
_entity_poly.pdbx_seq_one_letter_code
_entity_poly.pdbx_strand_id
1 'polypeptide(L)'
;MGACVGLKEIVASNVRNSIKDRLDPYAGNDFFDDENFRAALERMNGGYDIAQDLIRMMEDYCEIDRNHAQNLLSFSRKWIKHFKNQPMISSYHTTKHAQVDTILIARHFARIDNNRCNALQAIINKYRKLIDETYTRVHFGHRYEHCRYREFKKLFK
;
A
#
# COMPACT_ATOMS: atom_id res chain seq x y z
N MET A 1 13.81 22.66 -17.93
CA MET A 1 12.99 21.83 -17.02
C MET A 1 11.88 21.14 -17.83
N GLY A 2 12.10 19.95 -18.41
CA GLY A 2 11.10 19.38 -19.33
C GLY A 2 11.11 17.88 -19.57
N ALA A 3 11.90 17.07 -18.85
CA ALA A 3 12.05 15.65 -19.16
C ALA A 3 11.19 14.68 -18.32
N CYS A 4 10.56 15.14 -17.22
CA CYS A 4 9.87 14.24 -16.28
C CYS A 4 8.34 14.11 -16.49
N VAL A 5 7.75 14.86 -17.43
CA VAL A 5 6.29 14.86 -17.64
C VAL A 5 5.86 13.67 -18.53
N GLY A 6 6.67 13.30 -19.53
CA GLY A 6 6.35 12.21 -20.46
C GLY A 6 6.38 10.81 -19.85
N LEU A 7 7.22 10.57 -18.83
CA LEU A 7 7.28 9.26 -18.17
C LEU A 7 5.99 8.91 -17.40
N LYS A 8 5.33 9.89 -16.79
CA LYS A 8 4.05 9.65 -16.09
C LYS A 8 2.91 9.38 -17.07
N GLU A 9 2.89 10.07 -18.21
CA GLU A 9 1.86 9.86 -19.25
C GLU A 9 2.05 8.54 -19.98
N ILE A 10 3.30 8.12 -20.24
CA ILE A 10 3.61 6.81 -20.87
C ILE A 10 3.29 5.65 -19.91
N VAL A 11 3.56 5.79 -18.62
CA VAL A 11 3.19 4.77 -17.62
C VAL A 11 1.67 4.72 -17.44
N ALA A 12 0.98 5.87 -17.39
CA ALA A 12 -0.47 5.92 -17.26
C ALA A 12 -1.20 5.40 -18.52
N SER A 13 -0.66 5.64 -19.72
CA SER A 13 -1.22 5.12 -20.97
C SER A 13 -1.00 3.61 -21.12
N ASN A 14 0.19 3.10 -20.74
CA ASN A 14 0.46 1.67 -20.73
C ASN A 14 -0.38 0.92 -19.68
N VAL A 15 -0.63 1.52 -18.52
CA VAL A 15 -1.54 0.96 -17.50
C VAL A 15 -2.99 1.00 -17.99
N ARG A 16 -3.45 2.09 -18.64
CA ARG A 16 -4.80 2.15 -19.24
C ARG A 16 -5.01 1.13 -20.35
N ASN A 17 -4.03 0.94 -21.23
CA ASN A 17 -4.14 0.01 -22.35
C ASN A 17 -4.08 -1.45 -21.86
N SER A 18 -3.21 -1.75 -20.88
CA SER A 18 -3.19 -3.05 -20.20
C SER A 18 -4.50 -3.36 -19.46
N ILE A 19 -5.13 -2.35 -18.86
CA ILE A 19 -6.43 -2.50 -18.19
C ILE A 19 -7.57 -2.66 -19.21
N LYS A 20 -7.56 -1.92 -20.34
CA LYS A 20 -8.56 -2.08 -21.41
C LYS A 20 -8.50 -3.45 -22.09
N ASP A 21 -7.30 -3.94 -22.40
CA ASP A 21 -7.14 -5.28 -23.01
C ASP A 21 -7.46 -6.42 -22.02
N ARG A 22 -7.44 -6.15 -20.71
CA ARG A 22 -7.89 -7.08 -19.67
C ARG A 22 -9.38 -6.94 -19.32
N LEU A 23 -10.04 -5.86 -19.73
CA LEU A 23 -11.34 -5.50 -19.19
C LEU A 23 -12.50 -6.24 -19.82
N ASP A 24 -12.43 -6.73 -21.07
CA ASP A 24 -13.53 -7.53 -21.59
C ASP A 24 -13.18 -8.46 -22.76
N PRO A 25 -12.81 -9.72 -22.46
CA PRO A 25 -13.12 -10.85 -23.34
C PRO A 25 -14.63 -11.14 -23.44
N TYR A 26 -15.46 -10.49 -22.60
CA TYR A 26 -16.85 -10.87 -22.33
C TYR A 26 -17.87 -9.78 -22.70
N ALA A 27 -17.43 -8.60 -23.16
CA ALA A 27 -18.34 -7.56 -23.63
C ALA A 27 -19.09 -8.03 -24.88
N GLY A 28 -20.38 -8.28 -24.74
CA GLY A 28 -21.27 -8.65 -25.85
C GLY A 28 -21.67 -10.12 -25.94
N ASN A 29 -21.18 -10.99 -25.03
CA ASN A 29 -21.57 -12.40 -24.99
C ASN A 29 -22.56 -12.66 -23.84
N ASP A 30 -23.49 -13.60 -24.01
CA ASP A 30 -24.52 -13.89 -23.01
C ASP A 30 -23.88 -14.49 -21.75
N PHE A 31 -24.14 -13.90 -20.60
CA PHE A 31 -23.57 -14.37 -19.32
C PHE A 31 -23.86 -15.86 -19.05
N PHE A 32 -24.97 -16.37 -19.56
CA PHE A 32 -25.43 -17.75 -19.41
C PHE A 32 -24.69 -18.76 -20.31
N ASP A 33 -23.81 -18.31 -21.20
CA ASP A 33 -22.91 -19.19 -21.94
C ASP A 33 -21.86 -19.80 -20.98
N ASP A 34 -21.57 -21.10 -21.12
CA ASP A 34 -20.70 -21.87 -20.20
C ASP A 34 -19.30 -21.24 -20.06
N GLU A 35 -18.80 -20.55 -21.09
CA GLU A 35 -17.50 -19.85 -21.07
C GLU A 35 -17.51 -18.58 -20.20
N ASN A 36 -18.58 -17.77 -20.27
CA ASN A 36 -18.67 -16.49 -19.57
C ASN A 36 -18.94 -16.68 -18.09
N PHE A 37 -19.75 -17.68 -17.75
CA PHE A 37 -19.97 -18.08 -16.36
C PHE A 37 -18.69 -18.61 -15.69
N ARG A 38 -17.89 -19.42 -16.42
CA ARG A 38 -16.59 -19.90 -15.92
C ARG A 38 -15.64 -18.75 -15.62
N ALA A 39 -15.63 -17.72 -16.46
CA ALA A 39 -14.83 -16.52 -16.21
C ALA A 39 -15.23 -15.78 -14.93
N ALA A 40 -16.53 -15.70 -14.63
CA ALA A 40 -17.00 -15.11 -13.38
C ALA A 40 -16.54 -15.94 -12.16
N LEU A 41 -16.57 -17.27 -12.27
CA LEU A 41 -16.03 -18.17 -11.24
C LEU A 41 -14.51 -18.01 -11.06
N GLU A 42 -13.76 -17.85 -12.13
CA GLU A 42 -12.31 -17.60 -12.08
C GLU A 42 -11.99 -16.24 -11.47
N ARG A 43 -12.70 -15.17 -11.88
CA ARG A 43 -12.58 -13.83 -11.30
C ARG A 43 -12.86 -13.83 -9.80
N MET A 44 -13.87 -14.58 -9.36
CA MET A 44 -14.22 -14.69 -7.95
C MET A 44 -13.09 -15.31 -7.12
N ASN A 45 -12.44 -16.37 -7.61
CA ASN A 45 -11.28 -16.97 -6.94
C ASN A 45 -10.01 -16.13 -7.07
N GLY A 46 -9.78 -15.51 -8.23
CA GLY A 46 -8.64 -14.61 -8.47
C GLY A 46 -8.66 -13.35 -7.61
N GLY A 47 -9.81 -12.97 -7.05
CA GLY A 47 -9.92 -11.89 -6.07
C GLY A 47 -9.05 -12.09 -4.82
N TYR A 48 -8.72 -13.34 -4.45
CA TYR A 48 -7.81 -13.62 -3.34
C TYR A 48 -6.40 -13.07 -3.61
N ASP A 49 -5.85 -13.33 -4.79
CA ASP A 49 -4.49 -12.90 -5.16
C ASP A 49 -4.40 -11.37 -5.22
N ILE A 50 -5.42 -10.72 -5.78
CA ILE A 50 -5.53 -9.25 -5.79
C ILE A 50 -5.57 -8.69 -4.37
N ALA A 51 -6.32 -9.33 -3.48
CA ALA A 51 -6.43 -8.90 -2.10
C ALA A 51 -5.10 -9.07 -1.32
N GLN A 52 -4.34 -10.12 -1.61
CA GLN A 52 -2.98 -10.33 -1.08
C GLN A 52 -1.99 -9.30 -1.62
N ASP A 53 -2.04 -8.99 -2.92
CA ASP A 53 -1.17 -7.97 -3.51
C ASP A 53 -1.47 -6.58 -2.95
N LEU A 54 -2.75 -6.27 -2.68
CA LEU A 54 -3.13 -5.03 -1.99
C LEU A 54 -2.55 -4.96 -0.58
N ILE A 55 -2.58 -6.05 0.18
CA ILE A 55 -1.94 -6.12 1.51
C ILE A 55 -0.45 -5.86 1.40
N ARG A 56 0.24 -6.53 0.49
CA ARG A 56 1.69 -6.35 0.26
C ARG A 56 2.02 -4.91 -0.06
N MET A 57 1.26 -4.29 -0.97
CA MET A 57 1.44 -2.87 -1.32
C MET A 57 1.31 -1.96 -0.10
N MET A 58 0.34 -2.21 0.79
CA MET A 58 0.19 -1.44 2.04
C MET A 58 1.32 -1.69 3.04
N GLU A 59 1.86 -2.91 3.09
CA GLU A 59 3.01 -3.27 3.92
C GLU A 59 4.30 -2.61 3.42
N ASP A 60 4.56 -2.66 2.12
CA ASP A 60 5.68 -1.98 1.48
C ASP A 60 5.64 -0.47 1.72
N TYR A 61 4.45 0.13 1.63
CA TYR A 61 4.24 1.54 1.95
C TYR A 61 4.59 1.85 3.41
N CYS A 62 4.15 1.01 4.35
CA CYS A 62 4.53 1.14 5.76
C CYS A 62 6.05 1.04 5.99
N GLU A 63 6.74 0.16 5.26
CA GLU A 63 8.18 -0.01 5.39
C GLU A 63 8.93 1.25 4.93
N ILE A 64 8.55 1.81 3.78
CA ILE A 64 9.11 3.05 3.26
C ILE A 64 8.94 4.20 4.26
N ASP A 65 7.74 4.34 4.81
CA ASP A 65 7.42 5.38 5.80
C ASP A 65 8.19 5.21 7.11
N ARG A 66 8.33 3.98 7.62
CA ARG A 66 9.12 3.71 8.83
C ARG A 66 10.60 4.02 8.60
N ASN A 67 11.13 3.68 7.43
CA ASN A 67 12.50 4.04 7.05
C ASN A 67 12.69 5.56 6.98
N HIS A 68 11.73 6.28 6.40
CA HIS A 68 11.73 7.75 6.40
C HIS A 68 11.71 8.33 7.82
N ALA A 69 10.81 7.85 8.69
CA ALA A 69 10.72 8.28 10.08
C ALA A 69 12.03 8.02 10.85
N GLN A 70 12.66 6.85 10.64
CA GLN A 70 13.93 6.51 11.28
C GLN A 70 15.08 7.42 10.81
N ASN A 71 15.09 7.78 9.52
CA ASN A 71 16.04 8.74 8.96
C ASN A 71 15.85 10.15 9.54
N LEU A 72 14.61 10.61 9.70
CA LEU A 72 14.31 11.87 10.37
C LEU A 72 14.75 11.88 11.83
N LEU A 73 14.54 10.76 12.55
CA LEU A 73 14.98 10.62 13.93
C LEU A 73 16.51 10.64 14.05
N SER A 74 17.21 9.91 13.19
CA SER A 74 18.68 9.87 13.18
C SER A 74 19.26 11.25 12.83
N PHE A 75 18.72 11.92 11.82
CA PHE A 75 19.05 13.29 11.44
C PHE A 75 18.86 14.24 12.63
N SER A 76 17.70 14.19 13.28
CA SER A 76 17.40 15.08 14.40
C SER A 76 18.38 14.89 15.57
N ARG A 77 18.71 13.64 15.92
CA ARG A 77 19.66 13.32 17.00
C ARG A 77 21.05 13.83 16.67
N LYS A 78 21.51 13.61 15.43
CA LYS A 78 22.84 14.05 14.95
C LYS A 78 22.99 15.56 15.09
N TRP A 79 22.02 16.32 14.59
CA TRP A 79 22.11 17.78 14.58
C TRP A 79 21.88 18.41 15.96
N ILE A 80 20.99 17.87 16.78
CA ILE A 80 20.85 18.32 18.18
C ILE A 80 22.17 18.12 18.93
N LYS A 81 22.86 16.99 18.75
CA LYS A 81 24.17 16.75 19.36
C LYS A 81 25.22 17.74 18.84
N HIS A 82 25.23 17.98 17.52
CA HIS A 82 26.13 18.96 16.91
C HIS A 82 25.93 20.37 17.50
N PHE A 83 24.68 20.85 17.58
CA PHE A 83 24.38 22.15 18.15
C PHE A 83 24.76 22.23 19.64
N LYS A 84 24.49 21.19 20.43
CA LYS A 84 24.91 21.17 21.85
C LYS A 84 26.42 21.33 22.03
N ASN A 85 27.22 20.74 21.15
CA ASN A 85 28.68 20.75 21.22
C ASN A 85 29.34 22.02 20.66
N GLN A 86 28.60 22.93 20.01
CA GLN A 86 29.17 24.16 19.48
C GLN A 86 29.56 25.13 20.62
N PRO A 87 30.77 25.75 20.54
CA PRO A 87 31.26 26.68 21.56
C PRO A 87 30.33 27.87 21.75
N MET A 88 30.14 28.26 23.00
CA MET A 88 29.12 29.19 23.45
C MET A 88 29.60 30.63 23.24
N ILE A 89 29.09 31.32 22.23
CA ILE A 89 29.18 32.78 22.12
C ILE A 89 27.87 33.36 22.69
N SER A 90 27.97 34.30 23.62
CA SER A 90 26.84 34.86 24.39
C SER A 90 25.67 35.39 23.53
N SER A 91 25.93 35.89 22.31
CA SER A 91 24.89 36.38 21.39
C SER A 91 24.12 35.29 20.63
N TYR A 92 24.46 34.02 20.80
CA TYR A 92 23.92 32.90 20.01
C TYR A 92 22.75 32.17 20.67
N HIS A 93 22.32 32.55 21.87
CA HIS A 93 21.35 31.76 22.64
C HIS A 93 19.99 31.62 21.95
N THR A 94 19.39 32.71 21.50
CA THR A 94 18.09 32.69 20.80
C THR A 94 18.18 32.01 19.44
N THR A 95 19.24 32.28 18.67
CA THR A 95 19.48 31.64 17.37
C THR A 95 19.69 30.14 17.49
N LYS A 96 20.47 29.70 18.49
CA LYS A 96 20.72 28.27 18.77
C LYS A 96 19.43 27.56 19.20
N HIS A 97 18.59 28.22 20.01
CA HIS A 97 17.27 27.69 20.34
C HIS A 97 16.39 27.54 19.09
N ALA A 98 16.28 28.56 18.25
CA ALA A 98 15.49 28.50 17.01
C ALA A 98 15.97 27.38 16.05
N GLN A 99 17.29 27.17 15.95
CA GLN A 99 17.87 26.08 15.17
C GLN A 99 17.50 24.69 15.72
N VAL A 100 17.54 24.52 17.05
CA VAL A 100 17.11 23.28 17.71
C VAL A 100 15.61 23.05 17.51
N ASP A 101 14.77 24.09 17.67
CA ASP A 101 13.32 24.01 17.48
C ASP A 101 12.97 23.58 16.06
N THR A 102 13.67 24.10 15.06
CA THR A 102 13.52 23.69 13.66
C THR A 102 13.78 22.20 13.47
N ILE A 103 14.76 21.63 14.20
CA ILE A 103 15.05 20.20 14.13
C ILE A 103 14.02 19.35 14.90
N LEU A 104 13.42 19.89 15.95
CA LEU A 104 12.36 19.20 16.67
C LEU A 104 11.14 18.95 15.76
N ILE A 105 10.90 19.81 14.76
CA ILE A 105 9.88 19.58 13.71
C ILE A 105 10.11 18.23 13.00
N ALA A 106 11.35 17.85 12.70
CA ALA A 106 11.65 16.55 12.08
C ALA A 106 11.21 15.36 12.97
N ARG A 107 11.29 15.51 14.30
CA ARG A 107 10.77 14.48 15.23
C ARG A 107 9.25 14.43 15.23
N HIS A 108 8.59 15.57 15.10
CA HIS A 108 7.13 15.62 14.97
C HIS A 108 6.66 14.90 13.70
N PHE A 109 7.31 15.15 12.55
CA PHE A 109 7.02 14.40 11.31
C PHE A 109 7.26 12.91 11.46
N ALA A 110 8.40 12.49 12.04
CA ALA A 110 8.66 11.07 12.29
C ALA A 110 7.59 10.41 13.18
N ARG A 111 7.03 11.15 14.15
CA ARG A 111 5.92 10.66 14.98
C ARG A 111 4.63 10.52 14.17
N ILE A 112 4.32 11.48 13.30
CA ILE A 112 3.15 11.43 12.42
C ILE A 112 3.25 10.23 11.47
N ASP A 113 4.41 10.03 10.83
CA ASP A 113 4.66 8.90 9.92
C ASP A 113 4.45 7.56 10.65
N ASN A 114 5.01 7.40 11.86
CA ASN A 114 4.80 6.20 12.67
C ASN A 114 3.33 5.97 13.04
N ASN A 115 2.61 7.04 13.41
CA ASN A 115 1.18 6.95 13.72
C ASN A 115 0.37 6.52 12.49
N ARG A 116 0.71 7.03 11.30
CA ARG A 116 0.11 6.62 10.03
C ARG A 116 0.35 5.14 9.76
N CYS A 117 1.58 4.65 9.92
CA CYS A 117 1.88 3.21 9.76
C CYS A 117 1.08 2.35 10.75
N ASN A 118 0.93 2.78 11.99
CA ASN A 118 0.13 2.04 12.99
C ASN A 118 -1.36 1.99 12.61
N ALA A 119 -1.91 3.10 12.10
CA ALA A 119 -3.28 3.14 11.60
C ALA A 119 -3.46 2.23 10.36
N LEU A 120 -2.50 2.27 9.42
CA LEU A 120 -2.52 1.42 8.23
C LEU A 120 -2.39 -0.07 8.60
N GLN A 121 -1.56 -0.41 9.59
CA GLN A 121 -1.45 -1.78 10.10
C GLN A 121 -2.79 -2.29 10.66
N ALA A 122 -3.55 -1.44 11.35
CA ALA A 122 -4.89 -1.81 11.82
C ALA A 122 -5.86 -2.09 10.66
N ILE A 123 -5.74 -1.34 9.55
CA ILE A 123 -6.51 -1.59 8.32
C ILE A 123 -6.08 -2.90 7.66
N ILE A 124 -4.78 -3.15 7.53
CA ILE A 124 -4.23 -4.40 7.00
C ILE A 124 -4.78 -5.59 7.78
N ASN A 125 -4.78 -5.52 9.12
CA ASN A 125 -5.29 -6.60 9.97
C ASN A 125 -6.80 -6.84 9.77
N LYS A 126 -7.59 -5.77 9.62
CA LYS A 126 -9.02 -5.90 9.28
C LYS A 126 -9.21 -6.54 7.91
N TYR A 127 -8.39 -6.17 6.93
CA TYR A 127 -8.48 -6.69 5.58
C TYR A 127 -8.07 -8.17 5.50
N ARG A 128 -7.00 -8.57 6.22
CA ARG A 128 -6.63 -9.99 6.40
C ARG A 128 -7.78 -10.82 6.94
N LYS A 129 -8.41 -10.36 8.02
CA LYS A 129 -9.57 -11.04 8.60
C LYS A 129 -10.72 -11.17 7.59
N LEU A 130 -11.01 -10.11 6.83
CA LEU A 130 -12.03 -10.15 5.78
C LEU A 130 -11.70 -11.18 4.69
N ILE A 131 -10.44 -11.25 4.25
CA ILE A 131 -10.00 -12.25 3.27
C ILE A 131 -10.15 -13.66 3.83
N ASP A 132 -9.72 -13.91 5.07
CA ASP A 132 -9.81 -15.23 5.71
C ASP A 132 -11.27 -15.69 5.88
N GLU A 133 -12.20 -14.76 6.12
CA GLU A 133 -13.65 -15.04 6.17
C GLU A 133 -14.25 -15.30 4.78
N THR A 134 -13.72 -14.65 3.75
CA THR A 134 -14.26 -14.69 2.38
C THR A 134 -13.73 -15.87 1.58
N TYR A 135 -12.47 -16.26 1.83
CA TYR A 135 -11.73 -17.24 1.05
C TYR A 135 -11.28 -18.40 1.92
N THR A 136 -11.69 -19.61 1.57
CA THR A 136 -11.31 -20.82 2.29
C THR A 136 -10.26 -21.59 1.49
N ARG A 137 -9.24 -22.09 2.18
CA ARG A 137 -8.24 -22.96 1.57
C ARG A 137 -8.86 -24.31 1.24
N VAL A 138 -8.74 -24.74 -0.01
CA VAL A 138 -9.23 -26.05 -0.45
C VAL A 138 -8.28 -27.14 0.10
N HIS A 139 -8.83 -28.17 0.76
CA HIS A 139 -8.12 -29.17 1.57
C HIS A 139 -6.93 -29.90 0.90
N PHE A 140 -6.76 -29.79 -0.42
CA PHE A 140 -5.66 -30.44 -1.16
C PHE A 140 -5.03 -29.53 -2.23
N GLY A 141 -5.02 -28.20 -2.03
CA GLY A 141 -4.41 -27.26 -2.99
C GLY A 141 -3.77 -26.03 -2.37
N HIS A 142 -2.93 -25.37 -3.17
CA HIS A 142 -2.45 -24.00 -2.93
C HIS A 142 -3.46 -22.93 -3.38
N ARG A 143 -4.71 -23.33 -3.62
CA ARG A 143 -5.77 -22.45 -4.12
C ARG A 143 -6.73 -22.07 -3.00
N TYR A 144 -7.09 -20.81 -3.01
CA TYR A 144 -8.14 -20.24 -2.17
C TYR A 144 -9.42 -20.15 -3.01
N GLU A 145 -10.51 -20.63 -2.43
CA GLU A 145 -11.82 -20.67 -3.06
C GLU A 145 -12.73 -19.71 -2.30
N HIS A 146 -13.43 -18.83 -3.02
CA HIS A 146 -14.41 -17.95 -2.40
C HIS A 146 -15.52 -18.80 -1.75
N CYS A 147 -15.99 -18.42 -0.56
CA CYS A 147 -16.96 -19.21 0.21
C CYS A 147 -18.25 -19.53 -0.58
N ARG A 148 -18.69 -18.59 -1.42
CA ARG A 148 -19.86 -18.74 -2.30
C ARG A 148 -19.59 -19.43 -3.64
N TYR A 149 -18.36 -19.83 -3.93
CA TYR A 149 -18.00 -20.43 -5.22
C TYR A 149 -18.87 -21.63 -5.56
N ARG A 150 -19.06 -22.53 -4.60
CA ARG A 150 -19.84 -23.75 -4.80
C ARG A 150 -21.33 -23.48 -4.92
N GLU A 151 -21.84 -22.47 -4.24
CA GLU A 151 -23.24 -22.05 -4.34
C GLU A 151 -23.50 -21.47 -5.73
N PHE A 152 -22.64 -20.55 -6.17
CA PHE A 152 -22.73 -19.94 -7.49
C PHE A 152 -22.61 -20.99 -8.60
N LYS A 153 -21.68 -21.94 -8.47
CA LYS A 153 -21.51 -23.08 -9.39
C LYS A 153 -22.72 -24.00 -9.49
N LYS A 154 -23.57 -24.09 -8.45
CA LYS A 154 -24.78 -24.93 -8.50
C LYS A 154 -25.92 -24.27 -9.28
N LEU A 155 -25.94 -22.95 -9.40
CA LEU A 155 -27.03 -22.24 -10.07
C LEU A 155 -27.01 -22.38 -11.61
N PHE A 156 -25.88 -22.84 -12.17
CA PHE A 156 -25.64 -22.94 -13.61
C PHE A 156 -25.29 -24.38 -14.03
N LYS A 157 -25.72 -25.37 -13.23
CA LYS A 157 -25.66 -26.81 -13.52
C LYS A 157 -27.06 -27.38 -13.60
#